data_AF-A0A1F3KVY0-F1
#
_entry.id   AF-A0A1F3KVY0-F1
#
_cell.length_a   1.000
_cell.length_b   1.000
_cell.length_c   1.000
_cell.angle_alpha   90.00
_cell.angle_beta   90.00
_cell.angle_gamma   90.00
#
_symmetry.space_group_name_H-M   'P 1'
#
loop_
_entity.id
_entity.type
_entity.pdbx_description
1 polymer ?
#
loop_
_entity_poly.entity_id
_entity_poly.type
_entity_poly.pdbx_seq_one_letter_code
_entity_poly.pdbx_strand_id
1 'polypeptide(L)'
;MIEQTIINRDELFSKIKEAKSRIRVLGAVSFDLPYEDFRNDWYEHINKGELQVEIICESESDLTYSSLISANKKVSGQDRSYDFGSFMRIKNEPKIKVRDYLVNKQCRHIEPKGENKDRNEEQCFSLRTCYWRIPVPVINIDDDYFCTLSLTKFCTQGKFERITKLNARYDEFQQYFYAYFDAEKGAKKYSSEITAKDNKMEIILMYNDDRHCLGQLPRQSFLDITKAKVVVWGMIFTRDGRVLIHKRAENAKDNRDMWDKSIGGHVDMEKDTVDTVKAAAREMLEELYKLEAEDQGAHSASEIKEINPDIPIFLGEWREEMRQTLPFKEIKNSKEEIFFFRMNYDFSKHAIDSPRILPDNTESPVKCFADIYVFIMNEHFNEKKLENSSFKLLELYELYDCYLGEPIKYIDKKSKGEKSESFKATPDLKKIITGKLWSELTAFADYLKEGLKSKEK
;
A
#
# COMPACT_ATOMS: atom_id res chain seq x y z
N MET A 1 6.47 21.21 47.49
CA MET A 1 7.55 21.04 46.50
C MET A 1 6.99 21.46 45.17
N ILE A 2 7.64 22.39 44.46
CA ILE A 2 7.26 22.73 43.09
C ILE A 2 7.73 21.54 42.24
N GLU A 3 6.79 20.80 41.68
CA GLU A 3 7.10 19.67 40.81
C GLU A 3 7.87 20.20 39.59
N GLN A 4 9.08 19.69 39.36
CA GLN A 4 9.91 20.14 38.26
C GLN A 4 9.23 19.69 36.94
N THR A 5 8.67 20.64 36.22
CA THR A 5 7.91 20.39 34.99
C THR A 5 8.77 20.34 33.74
N ILE A 6 10.04 20.74 33.81
CA ILE A 6 10.97 20.71 32.68
C ILE A 6 12.22 19.92 33.08
N ILE A 7 12.53 18.89 32.31
CA ILE A 7 13.75 18.09 32.44
C ILE A 7 14.70 18.32 31.27
N ASN A 8 15.98 18.08 31.50
CA ASN A 8 17.00 18.12 30.47
C ASN A 8 17.16 16.74 29.77
N ARG A 9 18.07 16.68 28.79
CA ARG A 9 18.34 15.45 28.02
C ARG A 9 18.94 14.32 28.84
N ASP A 10 19.87 14.62 29.74
CA ASP A 10 20.49 13.60 30.59
C ASP A 10 19.49 13.03 31.59
N GLU A 11 18.63 13.89 32.17
CA GLU A 11 17.52 13.47 33.03
C GLU A 11 16.51 12.59 32.29
N LEU A 12 16.18 12.93 31.04
CA LEU A 12 15.33 12.08 30.20
C LEU A 12 15.98 10.72 29.94
N PHE A 13 17.29 10.68 29.66
CA PHE A 13 18.01 9.43 29.41
C PHE A 13 18.10 8.54 30.64
N SER A 14 18.33 9.13 31.83
CA SER A 14 18.27 8.41 33.09
C SER A 14 16.90 7.77 33.29
N LYS A 15 15.82 8.52 33.02
CA LYS A 15 14.45 7.97 33.08
C LYS A 15 14.22 6.82 32.10
N ILE A 16 14.73 6.90 30.87
CA ILE A 16 14.63 5.81 29.89
C ILE A 16 15.33 4.54 30.39
N LYS A 17 16.50 4.68 31.04
CA LYS A 17 17.25 3.55 31.62
C LYS A 17 16.57 2.95 32.86
N GLU A 18 15.81 3.76 33.59
CA GLU A 18 15.09 3.34 34.80
C GLU A 18 13.68 2.80 34.49
N ALA A 19 13.26 2.81 33.23
CA ALA A 19 11.94 2.37 32.80
C ALA A 19 11.71 0.89 33.17
N LYS A 20 10.58 0.60 33.79
CA LYS A 20 10.31 -0.75 34.32
C LYS A 20 9.45 -1.59 33.40
N SER A 21 8.53 -0.96 32.68
CA SER A 21 7.46 -1.66 31.98
C SER A 21 7.23 -1.15 30.58
N ARG A 22 7.43 0.15 30.33
CA ARG A 22 7.00 0.74 29.06
C ARG A 22 7.81 1.95 28.64
N ILE A 23 8.17 1.98 27.36
CA ILE A 23 8.72 3.13 26.65
C ILE A 23 7.95 3.28 25.34
N ARG A 24 7.28 4.42 25.14
CA ARG A 24 6.63 4.73 23.85
C ARG A 24 7.16 6.05 23.31
N VAL A 25 7.63 6.06 22.07
CA VAL A 25 8.18 7.25 21.40
C VAL A 25 7.28 7.60 20.22
N LEU A 26 6.75 8.82 20.21
CA LEU A 26 6.00 9.39 19.10
C LEU A 26 6.79 10.56 18.52
N GLY A 27 7.28 10.40 17.28
CA GLY A 27 8.13 11.37 16.59
C GLY A 27 9.60 11.22 16.98
N ALA A 28 10.32 10.35 16.27
CA ALA A 28 11.70 9.98 16.62
C ALA A 28 12.70 11.14 16.43
N VAL A 29 12.45 12.02 15.45
CA VAL A 29 13.40 13.08 15.06
C VAL A 29 13.53 14.15 16.15
N SER A 30 12.46 14.43 16.88
CA SER A 30 12.46 15.46 17.92
C SER A 30 13.23 15.07 19.18
N PHE A 31 13.30 13.77 19.48
CA PHE A 31 14.05 13.23 20.62
C PHE A 31 15.50 12.89 20.26
N ASP A 32 15.75 12.37 19.05
CA ASP A 32 17.09 12.06 18.55
C ASP A 32 17.87 11.18 19.56
N LEU A 33 17.25 10.08 20.02
CA LEU A 33 17.76 9.28 21.15
C LEU A 33 19.06 8.54 20.79
N PRO A 34 20.04 8.40 21.71
CA PRO A 34 21.23 7.59 21.51
C PRO A 34 20.89 6.10 21.67
N TYR A 35 20.18 5.52 20.69
CA TYR A 35 19.65 4.16 20.74
C TYR A 35 20.69 3.07 21.08
N GLU A 36 21.94 3.28 20.69
CA GLU A 36 23.08 2.42 21.01
C GLU A 36 23.28 2.24 22.53
N ASP A 37 23.01 3.28 23.33
CA ASP A 37 23.18 3.26 24.78
C ASP A 37 22.11 2.43 25.49
N PHE A 38 20.97 2.18 24.84
CA PHE A 38 19.81 1.50 25.43
C PHE A 38 19.61 0.07 24.89
N ARG A 39 20.05 -0.22 23.65
CA ARG A 39 19.65 -1.45 22.95
C ARG A 39 20.01 -2.76 23.66
N ASN A 40 21.10 -2.79 24.44
CA ASN A 40 21.53 -3.99 25.15
C ASN A 40 20.59 -4.30 26.32
N ASP A 41 20.29 -3.29 27.12
CA ASP A 41 19.36 -3.36 28.24
C ASP A 41 17.93 -3.67 27.75
N TRP A 42 17.48 -2.93 26.74
CA TRP A 42 16.19 -3.19 26.10
C TRP A 42 16.10 -4.61 25.55
N TYR A 43 17.16 -5.14 24.91
CA TYR A 43 17.17 -6.53 24.46
C TYR A 43 16.93 -7.51 25.62
N GLU A 44 17.61 -7.34 26.76
CA GLU A 44 17.46 -8.25 27.90
C GLU A 44 16.03 -8.27 28.44
N HIS A 45 15.41 -7.09 28.57
CA HIS A 45 14.06 -6.96 29.14
C HIS A 45 12.94 -7.29 28.13
N ILE A 46 13.07 -6.86 26.88
CA ILE A 46 12.13 -7.22 25.79
C ILE A 46 12.15 -8.73 25.60
N ASN A 47 13.33 -9.38 25.60
CA ASN A 47 13.44 -10.82 25.39
C ASN A 47 12.84 -11.66 26.54
N LYS A 48 12.69 -11.07 27.74
CA LYS A 48 11.98 -11.67 28.88
C LYS A 48 10.48 -11.33 28.90
N GLY A 49 10.01 -10.43 28.04
CA GLY A 49 8.65 -9.92 28.04
C GLY A 49 8.36 -8.90 29.16
N GLU A 50 9.40 -8.29 29.74
CA GLU A 50 9.27 -7.38 30.90
C GLU A 50 9.08 -5.91 30.49
N LEU A 51 9.60 -5.52 29.32
CA LEU A 51 9.59 -4.14 28.83
C LEU A 51 8.92 -4.05 27.46
N GLN A 52 7.88 -3.22 27.34
CA GLN A 52 7.26 -2.86 26.07
C GLN A 52 7.90 -1.59 25.51
N VAL A 53 8.47 -1.68 24.31
CA VAL A 53 9.01 -0.55 23.54
C VAL A 53 8.22 -0.36 22.25
N GLU A 54 7.57 0.80 22.11
CA GLU A 54 6.83 1.16 20.90
C GLU A 54 7.37 2.47 20.33
N ILE A 55 7.82 2.46 19.07
CA ILE A 55 8.36 3.64 18.39
C ILE A 55 7.53 3.92 17.15
N ILE A 56 6.93 5.10 17.09
CA ILE A 56 6.18 5.62 15.95
C ILE A 56 6.97 6.78 15.35
N CYS A 57 7.59 6.54 14.20
CA CYS A 57 8.36 7.50 13.43
C CYS A 57 7.47 8.31 12.48
N GLU A 58 7.95 9.51 12.14
CA GLU A 58 7.38 10.40 11.14
C GLU A 58 7.48 9.81 9.72
N SER A 59 6.49 10.13 8.86
CA SER A 59 6.61 9.87 7.42
C SER A 59 7.59 10.83 6.74
N GLU A 60 8.09 10.43 5.57
CA GLU A 60 9.04 11.25 4.81
C GLU A 60 8.46 12.60 4.41
N SER A 61 7.19 12.64 4.02
CA SER A 61 6.50 13.90 3.67
C SER A 61 6.47 14.88 4.84
N ASP A 62 6.21 14.41 6.06
CA ASP A 62 6.19 15.27 7.27
C ASP A 62 7.59 15.83 7.57
N LEU A 63 8.63 15.01 7.38
CA LEU A 63 10.02 15.43 7.52
C LEU A 63 10.48 16.39 6.42
N THR A 64 9.99 16.25 5.19
CA THR A 64 10.28 17.20 4.11
C THR A 64 9.83 18.60 4.49
N TYR A 65 8.57 18.77 4.93
CA TYR A 65 8.07 20.07 5.35
C TYR A 65 8.84 20.63 6.55
N SER A 66 9.15 19.78 7.52
CA SER A 66 9.95 20.17 8.68
C SER A 66 11.35 20.64 8.27
N SER A 67 11.97 19.97 7.30
CA SER A 67 13.33 20.27 6.84
C SER A 67 13.45 21.63 6.13
N LEU A 68 12.41 22.06 5.42
CA LEU A 68 12.40 23.34 4.72
C LEU A 68 12.58 24.52 5.66
N ILE A 69 11.99 24.44 6.85
CA ILE A 69 12.10 25.49 7.88
C ILE A 69 13.46 25.38 8.59
N SER A 70 13.92 24.16 8.91
CA SER A 70 15.14 23.94 9.71
C SER A 70 16.45 24.09 8.94
N ALA A 71 16.42 23.96 7.61
CA ALA A 71 17.60 24.13 6.76
C ALA A 71 18.13 25.58 6.75
N ASN A 72 17.26 26.57 6.94
CA ASN A 72 17.67 27.97 6.95
C ASN A 72 18.23 28.38 8.31
N LYS A 73 19.55 28.35 8.48
CA LYS A 73 20.23 28.73 9.74
C LYS A 73 19.84 30.10 10.29
N LYS A 74 19.55 31.09 9.42
CA LYS A 74 19.13 32.43 9.86
C LYS A 74 17.76 32.42 10.52
N VAL A 75 16.89 31.51 10.07
CA VAL A 75 15.54 31.30 10.63
C VAL A 75 15.60 30.34 11.81
N SER A 76 16.45 29.30 11.75
CA SER A 76 16.52 28.26 12.76
C SER A 76 17.36 28.56 13.98
N GLY A 77 18.26 29.55 13.90
CA GLY A 77 19.15 29.88 15.01
C GLY A 77 20.11 28.75 15.40
N GLN A 78 20.26 27.71 14.55
CA GLN A 78 21.14 26.57 14.80
C GLN A 78 22.51 26.75 14.12
N ASP A 79 23.56 26.23 14.76
CA ASP A 79 24.91 26.18 14.19
C ASP A 79 25.01 25.24 12.97
N ARG A 80 24.16 24.21 12.91
CA ARG A 80 24.09 23.21 11.83
C ARG A 80 22.80 23.34 11.04
N SER A 81 22.91 23.10 9.73
CA SER A 81 21.76 22.94 8.83
C SER A 81 21.17 21.55 9.10
N TYR A 82 19.88 21.49 9.44
CA TYR A 82 19.14 20.24 9.46
C TYR A 82 18.39 20.12 8.15
N ASP A 83 19.09 19.55 7.17
CA ASP A 83 18.52 19.18 5.89
C ASP A 83 17.69 17.88 6.01
N PHE A 84 16.97 17.58 4.94
CA PHE A 84 16.15 16.37 4.84
C PHE A 84 16.98 15.10 5.10
N GLY A 85 18.22 15.03 4.59
CA GLY A 85 19.11 13.89 4.79
C GLY A 85 19.44 13.63 6.27
N SER A 86 19.63 14.70 7.05
CA SER A 86 19.88 14.60 8.49
C SER A 86 18.66 14.06 9.25
N PHE A 87 17.45 14.48 8.88
CA PHE A 87 16.21 13.95 9.48
C PHE A 87 15.98 12.49 9.09
N MET A 88 16.22 12.14 7.83
CA MET A 88 16.12 10.75 7.37
C MET A 88 17.11 9.84 8.10
N ARG A 89 18.33 10.32 8.38
CA ARG A 89 19.29 9.58 9.21
C ARG A 89 18.72 9.28 10.60
N ILE A 90 18.24 10.32 11.31
CA ILE A 90 17.71 10.19 12.68
C ILE A 90 16.47 9.28 12.71
N LYS A 91 15.52 9.49 11.78
CA LYS A 91 14.31 8.66 11.62
C LYS A 91 14.65 7.17 11.47
N ASN A 92 15.75 6.85 10.80
CA ASN A 92 16.16 5.48 10.51
C ASN A 92 17.01 4.84 11.61
N GLU A 93 17.50 5.60 12.60
CA GLU A 93 18.28 5.05 13.71
C GLU A 93 17.53 3.97 14.53
N PRO A 94 16.24 4.10 14.87
CA PRO A 94 15.50 3.02 15.51
C PRO A 94 15.57 1.69 14.76
N LYS A 95 15.50 1.71 13.41
CA LYS A 95 15.64 0.51 12.58
C LYS A 95 17.07 -0.05 12.71
N ILE A 96 18.06 0.77 12.35
CA ILE A 96 19.46 0.34 12.21
C ILE A 96 20.08 -0.04 13.56
N LYS A 97 19.76 0.70 14.63
CA LYS A 97 20.43 0.62 15.92
C LYS A 97 19.73 -0.29 16.91
N VAL A 98 18.40 -0.41 16.84
CA VAL A 98 17.60 -1.23 17.76
C VAL A 98 17.02 -2.43 17.04
N ARG A 99 16.16 -2.23 16.03
CA ARG A 99 15.43 -3.32 15.39
C ARG A 99 16.36 -4.38 14.79
N ASP A 100 17.30 -3.96 13.96
CA ASP A 100 18.25 -4.87 13.31
C ASP A 100 19.12 -5.60 14.36
N TYR A 101 19.47 -4.91 15.45
CA TYR A 101 20.18 -5.52 16.57
C TYR A 101 19.34 -6.62 17.26
N LEU A 102 18.06 -6.34 17.54
CA LEU A 102 17.13 -7.31 18.15
C LEU A 102 16.90 -8.53 17.24
N VAL A 103 16.77 -8.32 15.92
CA VAL A 103 16.67 -9.41 14.92
C VAL A 103 17.92 -10.28 14.95
N ASN A 104 19.10 -9.66 14.88
CA ASN A 104 20.38 -10.36 14.86
C ASN A 104 20.63 -11.17 16.15
N LYS A 105 20.04 -10.74 17.27
CA LYS A 105 20.07 -11.44 18.55
C LYS A 105 18.94 -12.45 18.73
N GLN A 106 18.08 -12.64 17.73
CA GLN A 106 16.93 -13.55 17.79
C GLN A 106 16.02 -13.27 18.99
N CYS A 107 15.77 -11.97 19.26
CA CYS A 107 14.90 -11.55 20.34
C CYS A 107 13.47 -12.07 20.11
N ARG A 108 12.87 -12.69 21.14
CA ARG A 108 11.59 -13.43 21.03
C ARG A 108 10.39 -12.53 20.73
N HIS A 109 10.26 -11.45 21.51
CA HIS A 109 9.03 -10.64 21.58
C HIS A 109 8.99 -9.45 20.62
N ILE A 110 9.51 -9.59 19.39
CA ILE A 110 9.62 -8.45 18.44
C ILE A 110 8.66 -8.52 17.25
N GLU A 111 8.04 -9.67 17.00
CA GLU A 111 7.08 -9.84 15.91
C GLU A 111 5.62 -9.77 16.41
N PRO A 112 4.66 -9.34 15.58
CA PRO A 112 3.24 -9.39 15.92
C PRO A 112 2.75 -10.80 16.23
N LYS A 113 1.73 -10.91 17.10
CA LYS A 113 1.07 -12.19 17.42
C LYS A 113 0.63 -12.90 16.13
N GLY A 114 1.09 -14.15 15.95
CA GLY A 114 0.75 -14.98 14.79
C GLY A 114 1.76 -14.96 13.64
N GLU A 115 2.76 -14.06 13.66
CA GLU A 115 3.88 -14.11 12.69
C GLU A 115 5.03 -15.02 13.17
N ASN A 116 5.14 -15.25 14.47
CA ASN A 116 6.05 -16.24 15.05
C ASN A 116 5.41 -17.65 15.02
N LYS A 117 6.27 -18.69 14.89
CA LYS A 117 5.84 -20.10 14.91
C LYS A 117 5.16 -20.49 16.24
N ASP A 118 5.39 -19.73 17.31
CA ASP A 118 4.70 -19.85 18.59
C ASP A 118 3.54 -18.85 18.69
N ARG A 119 2.32 -19.40 18.79
CA ARG A 119 1.05 -18.65 18.71
C ARG A 119 0.72 -17.80 19.94
N ASN A 120 1.56 -17.78 20.97
CA ASN A 120 1.21 -17.26 22.30
C ASN A 120 2.10 -16.13 22.84
N GLU A 121 3.13 -15.70 22.12
CA GLU A 121 4.03 -14.64 22.62
C GLU A 121 3.46 -13.25 22.36
N GLU A 122 3.43 -12.39 23.40
CA GLU A 122 3.07 -10.98 23.21
C GLU A 122 4.21 -10.20 22.55
N GLN A 123 3.85 -9.24 21.72
CA GLN A 123 4.82 -8.33 21.10
C GLN A 123 5.23 -7.26 22.11
N CYS A 124 6.52 -7.19 22.41
CA CYS A 124 7.14 -6.22 23.30
C CYS A 124 7.97 -5.18 22.56
N PHE A 125 8.27 -5.34 21.27
CA PHE A 125 8.88 -4.29 20.44
C PHE A 125 8.04 -4.02 19.19
N SER A 126 7.71 -2.75 18.93
CA SER A 126 7.04 -2.31 17.71
C SER A 126 7.73 -1.06 17.15
N LEU A 127 8.02 -1.07 15.85
CA LEU A 127 8.57 0.07 15.13
C LEU A 127 7.70 0.37 13.91
N ARG A 128 7.12 1.57 13.88
CA ARG A 128 6.15 1.99 12.88
C ARG A 128 6.55 3.29 12.21
N THR A 129 6.21 3.44 10.93
CA THR A 129 6.15 4.75 10.26
C THR A 129 4.70 5.21 10.21
N CYS A 130 4.38 6.35 10.81
CA CYS A 130 3.04 6.93 10.80
C CYS A 130 2.90 7.92 9.66
N TYR A 131 1.80 7.78 8.92
CA TYR A 131 1.49 8.66 7.80
C TYR A 131 0.47 9.75 8.17
N TRP A 132 -0.04 9.72 9.40
CA TRP A 132 -0.63 10.91 10.01
C TRP A 132 0.47 11.87 10.45
N ARG A 133 0.18 13.17 10.38
CA ARG A 133 1.06 14.19 10.94
C ARG A 133 1.27 13.91 12.42
N ILE A 134 2.45 14.23 12.97
CA ILE A 134 2.72 14.18 14.42
C ILE A 134 2.83 15.63 14.94
N PRO A 135 1.73 16.24 15.44
CA PRO A 135 1.73 17.64 15.85
C PRO A 135 2.54 17.89 17.12
N VAL A 136 2.54 16.92 18.05
CA VAL A 136 3.28 17.01 19.31
C VAL A 136 4.06 15.70 19.52
N PRO A 137 5.40 15.73 19.40
CA PRO A 137 6.24 14.61 19.76
C PRO A 137 6.22 14.39 21.25
N VAL A 138 6.05 13.13 21.64
CA VAL A 138 5.96 12.73 23.04
C VAL A 138 6.71 11.43 23.26
N ILE A 139 7.37 11.35 24.40
CA ILE A 139 7.88 10.09 24.94
C ILE A 139 7.12 9.76 26.23
N ASN A 140 6.56 8.57 26.27
CA ASN A 140 5.97 7.97 27.46
C ASN A 140 6.96 6.99 28.07
N ILE A 141 7.26 7.15 29.36
CA ILE A 141 8.13 6.28 30.13
C ILE A 141 7.34 5.86 31.36
N ASP A 142 6.90 4.60 31.39
CA ASP A 142 5.95 4.07 32.37
C ASP A 142 4.69 4.96 32.46
N ASP A 143 4.52 5.68 33.57
CA ASP A 143 3.38 6.57 33.83
C ASP A 143 3.65 8.04 33.45
N ASP A 144 4.89 8.39 33.13
CA ASP A 144 5.29 9.75 32.81
C ASP A 144 5.21 10.02 31.31
N TYR A 145 4.76 11.23 30.94
CA TYR A 145 4.77 11.72 29.57
C TYR A 145 5.62 12.98 29.49
N PHE A 146 6.53 13.02 28.51
CA PHE A 146 7.37 14.18 28.23
C PHE A 146 7.16 14.62 26.79
N CYS A 147 6.76 15.87 26.58
CA CYS A 147 6.66 16.46 25.26
C CYS A 147 7.80 17.42 24.99
N THR A 148 7.99 17.66 23.71
CA THR A 148 8.84 18.74 23.23
C THR A 148 8.27 19.27 21.92
N LEU A 149 8.83 20.36 21.40
CA LEU A 149 8.39 20.90 20.12
C LEU A 149 8.85 19.97 18.99
N SER A 150 8.02 19.73 17.96
CA SER A 150 8.41 18.96 16.76
C SER A 150 9.73 19.42 16.16
N LEU A 151 10.03 20.69 16.37
CA LEU A 151 11.25 21.36 15.96
C LEU A 151 12.07 21.82 17.17
N THR A 152 12.46 20.92 18.08
CA THR A 152 13.39 21.19 19.19
C THR A 152 14.70 21.89 18.78
N LYS A 153 14.97 21.93 17.48
CA LYS A 153 16.11 22.57 16.82
C LYS A 153 15.85 24.01 16.41
N PHE A 154 15.07 24.78 17.17
CA PHE A 154 14.96 26.24 16.95
C PHE A 154 15.48 27.08 18.12
N CYS A 155 15.18 26.80 19.39
CA CYS A 155 15.70 27.66 20.49
C CYS A 155 16.00 26.98 21.83
N THR A 156 15.68 25.70 22.04
CA THR A 156 15.95 25.02 23.33
C THR A 156 16.31 23.55 23.11
N GLN A 157 17.59 23.30 22.82
CA GLN A 157 18.09 21.92 22.78
C GLN A 157 17.92 21.26 24.15
N GLY A 158 17.36 20.06 24.14
CA GLY A 158 17.36 19.17 25.30
C GLY A 158 16.52 19.64 26.49
N LYS A 159 15.41 20.38 26.26
CA LYS A 159 14.38 20.63 27.29
C LYS A 159 13.10 19.88 26.95
N PHE A 160 12.56 19.17 27.93
CA PHE A 160 11.37 18.34 27.78
C PHE A 160 10.38 18.68 28.88
N GLU A 161 9.15 19.00 28.51
CA GLU A 161 8.10 19.34 29.45
C GLU A 161 7.37 18.07 29.88
N ARG A 162 7.29 17.83 31.18
CA ARG A 162 6.49 16.76 31.78
C ARG A 162 5.03 17.17 31.77
N ILE A 163 4.18 16.32 31.20
CA ILE A 163 2.74 16.53 31.12
C ILE A 163 2.11 15.97 32.39
N THR A 164 1.72 16.86 33.30
CA THR A 164 1.05 16.49 34.55
C THR A 164 -0.41 16.94 34.55
N LYS A 165 -1.20 16.45 35.51
CA LYS A 165 -2.61 16.87 35.70
C LYS A 165 -2.78 18.38 35.98
N LEU A 166 -1.69 19.09 36.28
CA LEU A 166 -1.68 20.54 36.43
C LEU A 166 -1.72 21.29 35.08
N ASN A 167 -1.43 20.59 33.97
CA ASN A 167 -1.51 21.17 32.63
C ASN A 167 -2.98 21.36 32.23
N ALA A 168 -3.34 22.58 31.79
CA ALA A 168 -4.71 22.91 31.40
C ALA A 168 -5.26 22.06 30.23
N ARG A 169 -4.37 21.42 29.45
CA ARG A 169 -4.70 20.54 28.32
C ARG A 169 -4.41 19.08 28.61
N TYR A 170 -4.29 18.69 29.88
CA TYR A 170 -3.95 17.31 30.26
C TYR A 170 -4.89 16.28 29.62
N ASP A 171 -6.21 16.51 29.67
CA ASP A 171 -7.20 15.59 29.10
C ASP A 171 -7.10 15.49 27.56
N GLU A 172 -6.80 16.59 26.87
CA GLU A 172 -6.54 16.60 25.43
C GLU A 172 -5.30 15.77 25.09
N PHE A 173 -4.23 15.89 25.89
CA PHE A 173 -3.03 15.08 25.73
C PHE A 173 -3.30 13.60 25.95
N GLN A 174 -4.10 13.22 26.96
CA GLN A 174 -4.47 11.83 27.18
C GLN A 174 -5.24 11.25 25.99
N GLN A 175 -6.21 12.00 25.43
CA GLN A 175 -6.92 11.59 24.23
C GLN A 175 -6.00 11.47 23.01
N TYR A 176 -5.06 12.42 22.86
CA TYR A 176 -4.05 12.38 21.81
C TYR A 176 -3.17 11.13 21.93
N PHE A 177 -2.64 10.80 23.11
CA PHE A 177 -1.83 9.58 23.30
C PHE A 177 -2.61 8.30 23.05
N TYR A 178 -3.85 8.25 23.55
CA TYR A 178 -4.76 7.15 23.27
C TYR A 178 -4.97 6.97 21.76
N ALA A 179 -5.21 8.06 21.02
CA ALA A 179 -5.41 8.01 19.58
C ALA A 179 -4.20 7.49 18.79
N TYR A 180 -2.97 7.71 19.25
CA TYR A 180 -1.77 7.24 18.55
C TYR A 180 -1.35 5.82 18.95
N PHE A 181 -1.44 5.48 20.23
CA PHE A 181 -0.89 4.24 20.76
C PHE A 181 -1.92 3.15 21.04
N ASP A 182 -3.13 3.51 21.47
CA ASP A 182 -4.03 2.54 22.10
C ASP A 182 -5.37 2.36 21.35
N ALA A 183 -5.78 3.34 20.55
CA ALA A 183 -7.01 3.27 19.76
C ALA A 183 -6.85 2.32 18.55
N GLU A 184 -7.70 1.30 18.47
CA GLU A 184 -7.72 0.33 17.36
C GLU A 184 -7.91 1.01 15.99
N LYS A 185 -8.78 2.03 15.94
CA LYS A 185 -9.03 2.86 14.75
C LYS A 185 -8.16 4.12 14.70
N GLY A 186 -7.14 4.19 15.56
CA GLY A 186 -6.22 5.31 15.70
C GLY A 186 -5.04 5.26 14.73
N ALA A 187 -3.95 5.96 15.06
CA ALA A 187 -2.80 6.14 14.18
C ALA A 187 -2.13 4.83 13.74
N LYS A 188 -2.21 3.76 14.55
CA LYS A 188 -1.71 2.42 14.20
C LYS A 188 -2.26 1.89 12.88
N LYS A 189 -3.55 2.12 12.61
CA LYS A 189 -4.20 1.74 11.36
C LYS A 189 -3.58 2.44 10.14
N TYR A 190 -3.14 3.68 10.34
CA TYR A 190 -2.57 4.57 9.33
C TYR A 190 -1.03 4.58 9.38
N SER A 191 -0.43 3.51 9.90
CA SER A 191 1.01 3.34 10.02
C SER A 191 1.44 2.02 9.40
N SER A 192 2.68 1.95 8.89
CA SER A 192 3.32 0.70 8.48
C SER A 192 4.28 0.21 9.57
N GLU A 193 4.25 -1.08 9.88
CA GLU A 193 5.12 -1.69 10.89
C GLU A 193 6.28 -2.44 10.22
N ILE A 194 7.47 -2.37 10.82
CA ILE A 194 8.67 -3.07 10.34
C ILE A 194 8.79 -4.43 11.04
N THR A 195 8.50 -5.51 10.30
CA THR A 195 8.61 -6.90 10.75
C THR A 195 9.95 -7.54 10.34
N ALA A 196 10.30 -8.74 10.82
CA ALA A 196 11.55 -9.42 10.44
C ALA A 196 11.59 -9.78 8.94
N LYS A 197 10.43 -9.88 8.29
CA LYS A 197 10.33 -10.06 6.83
C LYS A 197 10.46 -8.73 6.06
N ASP A 198 10.77 -7.63 6.75
CA ASP A 198 10.69 -6.25 6.26
C ASP A 198 9.35 -5.99 5.55
N ASN A 199 8.27 -6.58 6.08
CA ASN A 199 6.95 -6.62 5.44
C ASN A 199 6.30 -5.23 5.51
N LYS A 200 6.79 -4.32 4.68
CA LYS A 200 6.21 -3.01 4.52
C LYS A 200 4.91 -3.17 3.76
N MET A 201 3.83 -2.78 4.41
CA MET A 201 2.57 -2.61 3.71
C MET A 201 2.73 -1.66 2.53
N GLU A 202 2.10 -2.00 1.42
CA GLU A 202 1.99 -1.15 0.24
C GLU A 202 1.47 0.24 0.63
N ILE A 203 2.26 1.27 0.30
CA ILE A 203 1.94 2.67 0.57
C ILE A 203 1.50 3.31 -0.73
N ILE A 204 0.34 3.96 -0.69
CA ILE A 204 -0.29 4.56 -1.87
C ILE A 204 -0.67 6.00 -1.58
N LEU A 205 -0.80 6.78 -2.64
CA LEU A 205 -1.21 8.18 -2.55
C LEU A 205 -2.71 8.32 -2.29
N MET A 206 -3.04 9.32 -1.48
CA MET A 206 -4.39 9.72 -1.12
C MET A 206 -4.75 11.01 -1.85
N TYR A 207 -5.96 11.07 -2.40
CA TYR A 207 -6.44 12.18 -3.23
C TYR A 207 -7.79 12.72 -2.73
N ASN A 208 -8.06 13.99 -3.02
CA ASN A 208 -9.42 14.54 -2.96
C ASN A 208 -10.22 14.17 -4.22
N ASP A 209 -11.46 14.64 -4.32
CA ASP A 209 -12.35 14.35 -5.47
C ASP A 209 -11.90 15.06 -6.77
N ASP A 210 -10.96 16.02 -6.70
CA ASP A 210 -10.37 16.75 -7.84
C ASP A 210 -9.02 16.18 -8.30
N ARG A 211 -8.62 15.00 -7.80
CA ARG A 211 -7.32 14.36 -8.07
C ARG A 211 -6.12 15.16 -7.59
N HIS A 212 -6.29 16.06 -6.62
CA HIS A 212 -5.18 16.67 -5.89
C HIS A 212 -4.64 15.69 -4.84
N CYS A 213 -3.33 15.43 -4.89
CA CYS A 213 -2.65 14.62 -3.89
C CYS A 213 -2.68 15.32 -2.53
N LEU A 214 -3.18 14.63 -1.51
CA LEU A 214 -3.29 15.11 -0.13
C LEU A 214 -2.22 14.52 0.78
N GLY A 215 -1.59 13.42 0.37
CA GLY A 215 -0.63 12.68 1.17
C GLY A 215 -0.56 11.22 0.75
N GLN A 216 -0.09 10.38 1.66
CA GLN A 216 0.12 8.96 1.46
C GLN A 216 -0.41 8.17 2.66
N LEU A 217 -0.89 6.94 2.45
CA LEU A 217 -1.40 6.06 3.50
C LEU A 217 -1.13 4.59 3.14
N PRO A 218 -1.08 3.67 4.12
CA PRO A 218 -1.10 2.24 3.84
C PRO A 218 -2.38 1.85 3.11
N ARG A 219 -2.28 1.00 2.08
CA ARG A 219 -3.41 0.54 1.25
C ARG A 219 -4.63 0.11 2.04
N GLN A 220 -4.43 -0.63 3.13
CA GLN A 220 -5.52 -1.14 3.98
C GLN A 220 -6.35 -0.04 4.64
N SER A 221 -5.81 1.17 4.77
CA SER A 221 -6.50 2.30 5.39
C SER A 221 -7.67 2.81 4.55
N PHE A 222 -7.70 2.48 3.25
CA PHE A 222 -8.67 3.02 2.29
C PHE A 222 -10.06 2.40 2.37
N LEU A 223 -10.28 1.35 3.17
CA LEU A 223 -11.60 0.74 3.36
C LEU A 223 -12.56 1.63 4.18
N ASP A 224 -12.03 2.56 4.97
CA ASP A 224 -12.82 3.31 5.95
C ASP A 224 -12.60 4.83 5.87
N ILE A 225 -12.09 5.34 4.74
CA ILE A 225 -11.90 6.77 4.53
C ILE A 225 -12.66 7.25 3.30
N THR A 226 -13.09 8.51 3.32
CA THR A 226 -13.85 9.13 2.23
C THR A 226 -12.95 9.66 1.09
N LYS A 227 -11.65 9.35 1.12
CA LYS A 227 -10.65 9.88 0.18
C LYS A 227 -10.39 8.89 -0.94
N ALA A 228 -10.09 9.43 -2.11
CA ALA A 228 -9.85 8.62 -3.30
C ALA A 228 -8.39 8.15 -3.35
N LYS A 229 -8.17 7.05 -4.07
CA LYS A 229 -6.86 6.53 -4.47
C LYS A 229 -6.77 6.41 -5.99
N VAL A 230 -5.57 6.36 -6.55
CA VAL A 230 -5.39 6.01 -7.96
C VAL A 230 -5.23 4.50 -8.06
N VAL A 231 -5.96 3.90 -8.99
CA VAL A 231 -5.90 2.48 -9.33
C VAL A 231 -5.72 2.31 -10.83
N VAL A 232 -5.19 1.16 -11.22
CA VAL A 232 -5.13 0.74 -12.62
C VAL A 232 -6.18 -0.35 -12.84
N TRP A 233 -6.95 -0.21 -13.90
CA TRP A 233 -7.90 -1.24 -14.36
C TRP A 233 -7.46 -1.70 -15.75
N GLY A 234 -7.12 -2.98 -15.89
CA GLY A 234 -6.68 -3.53 -17.16
C GLY A 234 -7.69 -4.50 -17.76
N MET A 235 -7.94 -4.35 -19.06
CA MET A 235 -8.69 -5.28 -19.89
C MET A 235 -7.73 -5.95 -20.87
N ILE A 236 -7.60 -7.26 -20.79
CA ILE A 236 -6.67 -8.06 -21.57
C ILE A 236 -7.42 -8.69 -22.72
N PHE A 237 -6.98 -8.35 -23.94
CA PHE A 237 -7.55 -8.86 -25.18
C PHE A 237 -6.58 -9.82 -25.86
N THR A 238 -7.14 -10.88 -26.42
CA THR A 238 -6.47 -11.68 -27.45
C THR A 238 -6.51 -10.94 -28.78
N ARG A 239 -5.63 -11.32 -29.70
CA ARG A 239 -5.50 -10.68 -31.03
C ARG A 239 -6.75 -10.84 -31.91
N ASP A 240 -7.61 -11.79 -31.60
CA ASP A 240 -8.92 -11.99 -32.23
C ASP A 240 -10.06 -11.21 -31.55
N GLY A 241 -9.75 -10.36 -30.58
CA GLY A 241 -10.71 -9.43 -29.96
C GLY A 241 -11.53 -10.01 -28.81
N ARG A 242 -11.24 -11.22 -28.32
CA ARG A 242 -11.84 -11.74 -27.08
C ARG A 242 -11.16 -11.12 -25.86
N VAL A 243 -11.95 -10.87 -24.82
CA VAL A 243 -11.51 -10.28 -23.55
C VAL A 243 -11.40 -11.35 -22.47
N LEU A 244 -10.35 -11.25 -21.65
CA LEU A 244 -10.14 -12.07 -20.48
C LEU A 244 -10.88 -11.46 -19.28
N ILE A 245 -11.59 -12.27 -18.51
CA ILE A 245 -12.04 -11.89 -17.17
C ILE A 245 -11.56 -12.95 -16.17
N HIS A 246 -11.41 -12.57 -14.91
CA HIS A 246 -11.00 -13.48 -13.85
C HIS A 246 -12.10 -13.63 -12.80
N LYS A 247 -12.04 -14.71 -12.03
CA LYS A 247 -12.89 -14.90 -10.85
C LYS A 247 -12.06 -14.71 -9.60
N ARG A 248 -12.42 -13.76 -8.74
CA ARG A 248 -11.68 -13.50 -7.49
C ARG A 248 -11.77 -14.73 -6.58
N ALA A 249 -10.65 -15.07 -5.95
CA ALA A 249 -10.56 -16.24 -5.10
C ALA A 249 -11.53 -16.17 -3.89
N GLU A 250 -11.95 -17.33 -3.39
CA GLU A 250 -12.84 -17.45 -2.22
C GLU A 250 -12.23 -16.86 -0.93
N ASN A 251 -10.90 -16.83 -0.83
CA ASN A 251 -10.16 -16.28 0.30
C ASN A 251 -9.78 -14.79 0.13
N ALA A 252 -10.14 -14.14 -0.99
CA ALA A 252 -9.83 -12.74 -1.24
C ALA A 252 -10.31 -11.83 -0.10
N LYS A 253 -9.63 -10.71 0.15
CA LYS A 253 -10.02 -9.78 1.24
C LYS A 253 -11.38 -9.12 1.01
N ASP A 254 -11.77 -8.97 -0.24
CA ASP A 254 -13.04 -8.38 -0.69
C ASP A 254 -13.49 -9.02 -2.02
N ASN A 255 -14.76 -8.83 -2.35
CA ASN A 255 -15.40 -9.25 -3.60
C ASN A 255 -15.17 -10.75 -3.90
N ARG A 256 -15.22 -11.58 -2.87
CA ARG A 256 -14.97 -13.03 -2.93
C ARG A 256 -15.91 -13.72 -3.91
N ASP A 257 -15.34 -14.61 -4.71
CA ASP A 257 -16.08 -15.45 -5.66
C ASP A 257 -16.87 -14.65 -6.72
N MET A 258 -16.43 -13.41 -7.01
CA MET A 258 -17.03 -12.54 -8.02
C MET A 258 -16.15 -12.44 -9.26
N TRP A 259 -16.76 -12.25 -10.43
CA TRP A 259 -16.07 -12.01 -11.69
C TRP A 259 -15.65 -10.55 -11.78
N ASP A 260 -14.37 -10.30 -12.04
CA ASP A 260 -13.80 -8.96 -12.17
C ASP A 260 -13.23 -8.77 -13.58
N LYS A 261 -12.84 -7.53 -13.88
CA LYS A 261 -11.96 -7.19 -15.02
C LYS A 261 -10.70 -8.08 -15.05
N SER A 262 -9.97 -8.06 -16.16
CA SER A 262 -8.82 -8.94 -16.34
C SER A 262 -7.78 -8.78 -15.25
N ILE A 263 -7.45 -7.51 -14.91
CA ILE A 263 -6.52 -7.15 -13.84
C ILE A 263 -6.90 -5.85 -13.14
N GLY A 264 -6.49 -5.70 -11.88
CA GLY A 264 -6.62 -4.42 -11.19
C GLY A 264 -5.78 -4.30 -9.93
N GLY A 265 -5.10 -3.17 -9.82
CA GLY A 265 -4.21 -2.93 -8.71
C GLY A 265 -4.08 -1.47 -8.33
N HIS A 266 -3.24 -1.25 -7.32
CA HIS A 266 -2.93 0.09 -6.85
C HIS A 266 -1.60 0.53 -7.46
N VAL A 267 -1.37 1.85 -7.42
CA VAL A 267 -0.08 2.41 -7.80
C VAL A 267 0.77 2.53 -6.53
N ASP A 268 1.75 1.64 -6.41
CA ASP A 268 2.66 1.56 -5.27
C ASP A 268 3.74 2.64 -5.39
N MET A 269 3.98 3.37 -4.31
CA MET A 269 4.99 4.43 -4.30
C MET A 269 6.44 3.93 -4.42
N GLU A 270 6.76 2.80 -3.80
CA GLU A 270 8.10 2.21 -3.81
C GLU A 270 8.35 1.44 -5.11
N LYS A 271 7.38 0.66 -5.59
CA LYS A 271 7.56 -0.20 -6.79
C LYS A 271 7.33 0.55 -8.11
N ASP A 272 6.28 1.35 -8.19
CA ASP A 272 5.85 1.95 -9.45
C ASP A 272 6.33 3.40 -9.60
N THR A 273 6.91 3.99 -8.56
CA THR A 273 7.30 5.41 -8.53
C THR A 273 6.14 6.34 -8.90
N VAL A 274 4.91 5.94 -8.55
CA VAL A 274 3.66 6.66 -8.88
C VAL A 274 3.31 6.63 -10.39
N ASP A 275 3.97 5.78 -11.18
CA ASP A 275 3.69 5.62 -12.61
C ASP A 275 2.64 4.54 -12.87
N THR A 276 1.46 4.96 -13.33
CA THR A 276 0.35 4.05 -13.62
C THR A 276 0.64 3.11 -14.80
N VAL A 277 1.55 3.48 -15.71
CA VAL A 277 1.96 2.62 -16.83
C VAL A 277 2.76 1.42 -16.31
N LYS A 278 3.74 1.68 -15.43
CA LYS A 278 4.51 0.63 -14.75
C LYS A 278 3.63 -0.23 -13.87
N ALA A 279 2.73 0.40 -13.10
CA ALA A 279 1.78 -0.32 -12.26
C ALA A 279 0.91 -1.27 -13.09
N ALA A 280 0.34 -0.81 -14.21
CA ALA A 280 -0.49 -1.66 -15.07
C ALA A 280 0.29 -2.87 -15.62
N ALA A 281 1.54 -2.66 -16.07
CA ALA A 281 2.40 -3.76 -16.54
C ALA A 281 2.77 -4.74 -15.43
N ARG A 282 3.12 -4.25 -14.24
CA ARG A 282 3.41 -5.07 -13.04
C ARG A 282 2.20 -5.91 -12.65
N GLU A 283 1.04 -5.29 -12.47
CA GLU A 283 -0.21 -5.96 -12.08
C GLU A 283 -0.60 -7.01 -13.12
N MET A 284 -0.39 -6.74 -14.42
CA MET A 284 -0.62 -7.73 -15.47
C MET A 284 0.20 -9.00 -15.28
N LEU A 285 1.50 -8.83 -15.05
CA LEU A 285 2.41 -9.96 -14.91
C LEU A 285 2.20 -10.69 -13.59
N GLU A 286 1.94 -9.96 -12.50
CA GLU A 286 1.68 -10.53 -11.18
C GLU A 286 0.39 -11.36 -11.21
N GLU A 287 -0.73 -10.81 -11.70
CA GLU A 287 -2.00 -11.50 -11.69
C GLU A 287 -2.07 -12.69 -12.65
N LEU A 288 -1.38 -12.64 -13.81
CA LEU A 288 -1.43 -13.73 -14.77
C LEU A 288 -0.41 -14.84 -14.49
N TYR A 289 0.79 -14.48 -14.03
CA TYR A 289 1.93 -15.41 -14.05
C TYR A 289 2.66 -15.57 -12.72
N LYS A 290 2.51 -14.65 -11.75
CA LYS A 290 3.08 -14.87 -10.42
C LYS A 290 2.18 -15.82 -9.64
N LEU A 291 2.59 -17.08 -9.51
CA LEU A 291 1.93 -18.00 -8.59
C LEU A 291 1.81 -17.34 -7.22
N GLU A 292 0.57 -17.08 -6.77
CA GLU A 292 0.26 -16.52 -5.45
C GLU A 292 0.59 -17.55 -4.34
N ALA A 293 1.87 -17.87 -4.18
CA ALA A 293 2.35 -18.77 -3.12
C ALA A 293 2.65 -18.03 -1.79
N GLU A 294 2.51 -16.70 -1.73
CA GLU A 294 3.14 -15.91 -0.66
C GLU A 294 2.24 -15.45 0.50
N ASP A 295 0.92 -15.65 0.47
CA ASP A 295 0.04 -15.22 1.58
C ASP A 295 -0.39 -16.32 2.57
N GLN A 296 0.07 -17.58 2.40
CA GLN A 296 -0.28 -18.71 3.29
C GLN A 296 0.88 -19.59 3.77
N GLY A 297 2.11 -19.09 3.73
CA GLY A 297 3.24 -19.78 4.39
C GLY A 297 3.60 -21.15 3.78
N ALA A 298 3.40 -21.34 2.48
CA ALA A 298 3.81 -22.55 1.78
C ALA A 298 4.94 -22.25 0.79
N HIS A 299 6.12 -22.84 1.05
CA HIS A 299 7.20 -22.89 0.07
C HIS A 299 6.82 -23.84 -1.07
N SER A 300 6.66 -23.32 -2.29
CA SER A 300 6.80 -24.13 -3.50
C SER A 300 7.53 -23.34 -4.59
N ALA A 301 8.47 -24.03 -5.22
CA ALA A 301 9.40 -23.51 -6.21
C ALA A 301 8.79 -23.40 -7.61
N SER A 302 9.29 -22.41 -8.37
CA SER A 302 9.15 -22.16 -9.82
C SER A 302 7.77 -21.65 -10.29
N GLU A 303 7.60 -20.72 -11.25
CA GLU A 303 8.54 -20.22 -12.26
C GLU A 303 8.12 -18.85 -12.87
N ILE A 304 8.21 -17.76 -12.11
CA ILE A 304 8.72 -16.43 -12.54
C ILE A 304 9.42 -15.87 -11.29
N LYS A 305 10.76 -15.88 -11.27
CA LYS A 305 11.50 -15.44 -10.07
C LYS A 305 11.51 -13.92 -9.89
N GLU A 306 11.27 -13.16 -10.96
CA GLU A 306 11.30 -11.70 -10.93
C GLU A 306 10.33 -11.13 -11.97
N ILE A 307 9.40 -10.27 -11.53
CA ILE A 307 8.45 -9.59 -12.40
C ILE A 307 9.17 -8.43 -13.08
N ASN A 308 9.25 -8.47 -14.41
CA ASN A 308 9.84 -7.40 -15.20
C ASN A 308 8.73 -6.59 -15.91
N PRO A 309 8.36 -5.39 -15.41
CA PRO A 309 7.31 -4.57 -16.01
C PRO A 309 7.69 -3.97 -17.37
N ASP A 310 8.92 -4.18 -17.86
CA ASP A 310 9.35 -3.77 -19.20
C ASP A 310 9.00 -4.82 -20.29
N ILE A 311 8.48 -6.00 -19.91
CA ILE A 311 8.05 -7.02 -20.88
C ILE A 311 6.88 -6.51 -21.75
N PRO A 312 5.81 -5.93 -21.20
CA PRO A 312 4.73 -5.36 -22.00
C PRO A 312 5.18 -4.02 -22.59
N ILE A 313 4.96 -3.83 -23.88
CA ILE A 313 5.38 -2.62 -24.59
C ILE A 313 4.25 -1.59 -24.56
N PHE A 314 4.48 -0.46 -23.89
CA PHE A 314 3.53 0.64 -23.85
C PHE A 314 3.53 1.42 -25.16
N LEU A 315 2.35 1.57 -25.77
CA LEU A 315 2.19 2.23 -27.06
C LEU A 315 1.54 3.63 -26.97
N GLY A 316 1.30 4.12 -25.76
CA GLY A 316 0.71 5.44 -25.52
C GLY A 316 -0.80 5.40 -25.28
N GLU A 317 -1.44 6.54 -25.54
CA GLU A 317 -2.89 6.71 -25.35
C GLU A 317 -3.66 6.15 -26.55
N TRP A 318 -4.67 5.32 -26.28
CA TRP A 318 -5.64 4.90 -27.28
C TRP A 318 -6.53 6.09 -27.67
N ARG A 319 -6.56 6.39 -28.97
CA ARG A 319 -7.53 7.31 -29.57
C ARG A 319 -8.05 6.68 -30.85
N GLU A 320 -9.36 6.67 -31.02
CA GLU A 320 -10.02 6.11 -32.20
C GLU A 320 -9.50 6.71 -33.52
N GLU A 321 -9.19 8.01 -33.51
CA GLU A 321 -8.63 8.73 -34.66
C GLU A 321 -7.23 8.25 -35.08
N MET A 322 -6.47 7.67 -34.15
CA MET A 322 -5.09 7.22 -34.39
C MET A 322 -5.01 5.77 -34.91
N ARG A 323 -6.16 5.14 -35.19
CA ARG A 323 -6.28 3.78 -35.77
C ARG A 323 -5.45 3.56 -37.04
N GLN A 324 -5.12 4.61 -37.79
CA GLN A 324 -4.30 4.52 -39.01
C GLN A 324 -2.83 4.93 -38.82
N THR A 325 -2.45 5.53 -37.69
CA THR A 325 -1.12 6.13 -37.46
C THR A 325 -0.34 5.48 -36.32
N LEU A 326 -0.99 4.68 -35.49
CA LEU A 326 -0.36 3.87 -34.46
C LEU A 326 0.44 2.71 -35.07
N PRO A 327 1.39 2.12 -34.32
CA PRO A 327 2.33 1.12 -34.82
C PRO A 327 1.68 -0.27 -34.98
N PHE A 328 0.51 -0.36 -35.62
CA PHE A 328 -0.23 -1.62 -35.77
C PHE A 328 0.41 -2.57 -36.77
N LYS A 329 1.17 -2.05 -37.73
CA LYS A 329 1.99 -2.89 -38.61
C LYS A 329 3.04 -3.61 -37.77
N GLU A 330 3.64 -2.92 -36.81
CA GLU A 330 4.59 -3.45 -35.85
C GLU A 330 3.89 -4.45 -34.92
N ILE A 331 2.72 -4.12 -34.33
CA ILE A 331 1.94 -5.07 -33.50
C ILE A 331 1.63 -6.35 -34.28
N LYS A 332 1.16 -6.22 -35.52
CA LYS A 332 0.81 -7.35 -36.40
C LYS A 332 2.01 -8.22 -36.74
N ASN A 333 3.18 -7.62 -36.93
CA ASN A 333 4.41 -8.35 -37.27
C ASN A 333 5.09 -8.96 -36.04
N SER A 334 4.93 -8.35 -34.87
CA SER A 334 5.51 -8.78 -33.59
C SER A 334 4.53 -9.66 -32.82
N LYS A 335 4.35 -10.90 -33.30
CA LYS A 335 3.35 -11.86 -32.77
C LYS A 335 3.63 -12.35 -31.34
N GLU A 336 4.89 -12.38 -30.93
CA GLU A 336 5.32 -12.83 -29.60
C GLU A 336 5.23 -11.75 -28.51
N GLU A 337 5.11 -10.49 -28.92
CA GLU A 337 5.13 -9.35 -28.01
C GLU A 337 3.74 -9.08 -27.41
N ILE A 338 3.75 -8.55 -26.18
CA ILE A 338 2.58 -8.03 -25.49
C ILE A 338 2.61 -6.51 -25.61
N PHE A 339 1.50 -5.93 -26.06
CA PHE A 339 1.37 -4.48 -26.20
C PHE A 339 0.26 -3.95 -25.33
N PHE A 340 0.33 -2.69 -24.93
CA PHE A 340 -0.78 -2.07 -24.21
C PHE A 340 -0.89 -0.56 -24.43
N PHE A 341 -2.12 -0.09 -24.29
CA PHE A 341 -2.50 1.32 -24.39
C PHE A 341 -3.18 1.77 -23.10
N ARG A 342 -3.07 3.06 -22.80
CA ARG A 342 -3.93 3.72 -21.81
C ARG A 342 -5.15 4.27 -22.52
N MET A 343 -6.34 4.12 -21.94
CA MET A 343 -7.55 4.75 -22.43
C MET A 343 -7.77 6.08 -21.69
N ASN A 344 -7.94 7.16 -22.44
CA ASN A 344 -8.25 8.48 -21.88
C ASN A 344 -9.74 8.58 -21.52
N TYR A 345 -10.12 7.88 -20.46
CA TYR A 345 -11.50 7.81 -20.00
C TYR A 345 -11.75 8.66 -18.74
N ASP A 346 -12.99 9.12 -18.53
CA ASP A 346 -13.34 10.07 -17.47
C ASP A 346 -13.11 9.53 -16.05
N PHE A 347 -13.02 8.21 -15.87
CA PHE A 347 -12.68 7.59 -14.59
C PHE A 347 -11.28 7.99 -14.08
N SER A 348 -10.40 8.42 -14.99
CA SER A 348 -9.10 8.98 -14.63
C SER A 348 -9.22 10.43 -14.14
N LYS A 349 -10.24 11.18 -14.55
CA LYS A 349 -10.37 12.63 -14.29
C LYS A 349 -11.27 12.92 -13.11
N HIS A 350 -12.25 12.06 -12.86
CA HIS A 350 -13.24 12.23 -11.80
C HIS A 350 -13.24 11.02 -10.88
N ALA A 351 -13.32 11.27 -9.58
CA ALA A 351 -13.41 10.20 -8.60
C ALA A 351 -14.70 9.41 -8.84
N ILE A 352 -14.59 8.09 -8.85
CA ILE A 352 -15.70 7.17 -9.01
C ILE A 352 -15.84 6.28 -7.78
N ASP A 353 -17.07 5.92 -7.47
CA ASP A 353 -17.33 4.90 -6.46
C ASP A 353 -16.85 3.53 -6.94
N SER A 354 -16.13 2.83 -6.07
CA SER A 354 -15.57 1.51 -6.31
C SER A 354 -15.77 0.67 -5.04
N PRO A 355 -17.04 0.42 -4.64
CA PRO A 355 -17.34 -0.18 -3.36
C PRO A 355 -16.76 -1.59 -3.26
N ARG A 356 -16.39 -1.99 -2.04
CA ARG A 356 -15.84 -3.32 -1.75
C ARG A 356 -16.86 -4.12 -0.94
N ILE A 357 -17.25 -5.27 -1.46
CA ILE A 357 -18.11 -6.21 -0.74
C ILE A 357 -17.21 -7.05 0.16
N LEU A 358 -17.35 -6.89 1.46
CA LEU A 358 -16.54 -7.57 2.47
C LEU A 358 -17.03 -9.01 2.70
N PRO A 359 -16.24 -9.87 3.39
CA PRO A 359 -16.60 -11.27 3.62
C PRO A 359 -17.92 -11.50 4.37
N ASP A 360 -18.34 -10.53 5.17
CA ASP A 360 -19.61 -10.50 5.90
C ASP A 360 -20.77 -9.95 5.04
N ASN A 361 -20.54 -9.75 3.74
CA ASN A 361 -21.44 -9.12 2.77
C ASN A 361 -21.78 -7.64 3.07
N THR A 362 -21.05 -6.98 3.96
CA THR A 362 -21.16 -5.52 4.12
C THR A 362 -20.46 -4.80 2.97
N GLU A 363 -20.92 -3.58 2.67
CA GLU A 363 -20.32 -2.75 1.63
C GLU A 363 -19.45 -1.66 2.26
N SER A 364 -18.19 -1.61 1.85
CA SER A 364 -17.25 -0.53 2.18
C SER A 364 -17.26 0.52 1.05
N PRO A 365 -17.60 1.79 1.34
CA PRO A 365 -17.69 2.85 0.35
C PRO A 365 -16.28 3.39 0.01
N VAL A 366 -15.63 2.77 -0.97
CA VAL A 366 -14.31 3.17 -1.45
C VAL A 366 -14.46 4.04 -2.71
N LYS A 367 -13.64 5.09 -2.81
CA LYS A 367 -13.53 5.93 -4.01
C LYS A 367 -12.18 5.73 -4.69
N CYS A 368 -12.14 5.85 -6.01
CA CYS A 368 -10.89 5.86 -6.76
C CYS A 368 -10.93 6.72 -8.03
N PHE A 369 -9.76 7.10 -8.51
CA PHE A 369 -9.53 7.41 -9.92
C PHE A 369 -8.99 6.16 -10.59
N ALA A 370 -9.61 5.72 -11.68
CA ALA A 370 -9.17 4.54 -12.41
C ALA A 370 -8.52 4.94 -13.74
N ASP A 371 -7.23 4.68 -13.85
CA ASP A 371 -6.53 4.74 -15.13
C ASP A 371 -6.74 3.40 -15.84
N ILE A 372 -7.42 3.46 -16.99
CA ILE A 372 -7.87 2.28 -17.73
C ILE A 372 -6.81 1.89 -18.76
N TYR A 373 -6.49 0.61 -18.84
CA TYR A 373 -5.53 0.06 -19.79
C TYR A 373 -6.15 -1.08 -20.59
N VAL A 374 -5.77 -1.18 -21.86
CA VAL A 374 -6.11 -2.31 -22.72
C VAL A 374 -4.83 -2.99 -23.18
N PHE A 375 -4.73 -4.29 -22.94
CA PHE A 375 -3.59 -5.11 -23.32
C PHE A 375 -3.94 -5.97 -24.54
N ILE A 376 -2.97 -6.19 -25.40
CA ILE A 376 -3.02 -7.09 -26.55
C ILE A 376 -2.00 -8.18 -26.29
N MET A 377 -2.47 -9.40 -26.05
CA MET A 377 -1.58 -10.53 -25.76
C MET A 377 -0.87 -11.04 -27.02
N ASN A 378 0.17 -11.84 -26.81
CA ASN A 378 0.83 -12.57 -27.89
C ASN A 378 -0.11 -13.59 -28.57
N GLU A 379 0.26 -14.04 -29.77
CA GLU A 379 -0.54 -14.97 -30.58
C GLU A 379 -0.73 -16.35 -29.93
N HIS A 380 0.15 -16.72 -29.01
CA HIS A 380 0.16 -18.01 -28.32
C HIS A 380 -0.49 -17.98 -26.94
N PHE A 381 -1.15 -16.87 -26.59
CA PHE A 381 -1.82 -16.72 -25.31
C PHE A 381 -2.95 -17.73 -25.14
N ASN A 382 -2.96 -18.37 -23.97
CA ASN A 382 -3.93 -19.40 -23.63
C ASN A 382 -4.24 -19.33 -22.13
N GLU A 383 -5.47 -18.94 -21.81
CA GLU A 383 -5.97 -18.79 -20.45
C GLU A 383 -5.95 -20.11 -19.66
N LYS A 384 -5.96 -21.26 -20.35
CA LYS A 384 -5.90 -22.57 -19.70
C LYS A 384 -4.55 -22.83 -19.02
N LYS A 385 -3.48 -22.14 -19.44
CA LYS A 385 -2.13 -22.24 -18.85
C LYS A 385 -1.94 -21.35 -17.62
N LEU A 386 -2.87 -20.43 -17.35
CA LEU A 386 -2.77 -19.54 -16.19
C LEU A 386 -3.13 -20.32 -14.92
N GLU A 387 -2.39 -20.16 -13.84
CA GLU A 387 -2.56 -20.95 -12.61
C GLU A 387 -3.08 -20.14 -11.42
N ASN A 388 -2.99 -18.81 -11.50
CA ASN A 388 -3.31 -17.91 -10.40
C ASN A 388 -4.80 -17.85 -10.04
N SER A 389 -5.67 -18.01 -11.04
CA SER A 389 -7.11 -17.85 -10.87
C SER A 389 -7.91 -18.67 -11.89
N SER A 390 -9.23 -18.71 -11.70
CA SER A 390 -10.16 -19.15 -12.75
C SER A 390 -10.38 -18.01 -13.72
N PHE A 391 -9.99 -18.23 -14.97
CA PHE A 391 -10.09 -17.24 -16.05
C PHE A 391 -11.08 -17.69 -17.11
N LYS A 392 -11.62 -16.72 -17.85
CA LYS A 392 -12.48 -16.96 -19.00
C LYS A 392 -12.22 -15.93 -20.09
N LEU A 393 -11.98 -16.41 -21.32
CA LEU A 393 -12.04 -15.58 -22.53
C LEU A 393 -13.46 -15.56 -23.07
N LEU A 394 -13.95 -14.36 -23.42
CA LEU A 394 -15.28 -14.10 -23.96
C LEU A 394 -15.19 -13.08 -25.08
N GLU A 395 -16.09 -13.16 -26.05
CA GLU A 395 -16.46 -11.99 -26.81
C GLU A 395 -17.17 -10.98 -25.90
N LEU A 396 -17.08 -9.68 -26.20
CA LEU A 396 -17.74 -8.67 -25.37
C LEU A 396 -19.25 -8.87 -25.30
N TYR A 397 -19.91 -9.25 -26.40
CA TYR A 397 -21.35 -9.54 -26.36
C TYR A 397 -21.68 -10.72 -25.45
N GLU A 398 -20.86 -11.78 -25.41
CA GLU A 398 -21.07 -12.92 -24.50
C GLU A 398 -20.94 -12.50 -23.03
N LEU A 399 -20.00 -11.60 -22.72
CA LEU A 399 -19.87 -11.02 -21.38
C LEU A 399 -21.10 -10.17 -21.01
N TYR A 400 -21.65 -9.43 -21.97
CA TYR A 400 -22.90 -8.69 -21.77
C TYR A 400 -24.10 -9.61 -21.54
N ASP A 401 -24.21 -10.70 -22.30
CA ASP A 401 -25.26 -11.70 -22.12
C ASP A 401 -25.18 -12.38 -20.75
N CYS A 402 -23.97 -12.70 -20.29
CA CYS A 402 -23.74 -13.19 -18.92
C CYS A 402 -24.24 -12.18 -17.88
N TYR A 403 -23.95 -10.89 -18.08
CA TYR A 403 -24.43 -9.82 -17.22
C TYR A 403 -25.97 -9.71 -17.20
N LEU A 404 -26.64 -10.00 -18.31
CA LEU A 404 -28.11 -10.02 -18.40
C LEU A 404 -28.77 -11.25 -17.78
N GLY A 405 -27.98 -12.28 -17.43
CA GLY A 405 -28.46 -13.45 -16.68
C GLY A 405 -28.11 -14.80 -17.30
N GLU A 406 -27.43 -14.83 -18.46
CA GLU A 406 -26.91 -16.08 -18.99
C GLU A 406 -25.82 -16.66 -18.05
N PRO A 407 -25.77 -17.99 -17.87
CA PRO A 407 -24.77 -18.60 -17.02
C PRO A 407 -23.39 -18.54 -17.67
N ILE A 408 -22.36 -18.25 -16.87
CA ILE A 408 -20.99 -18.28 -17.33
C ILE A 408 -20.44 -19.71 -17.24
N LYS A 409 -19.80 -20.18 -18.32
CA LYS A 409 -19.11 -21.48 -18.37
C LYS A 409 -17.62 -21.30 -18.40
N TYR A 410 -16.92 -21.90 -17.45
CA TYR A 410 -15.47 -21.73 -17.27
C TYR A 410 -14.81 -23.00 -16.75
N ILE A 411 -13.48 -23.08 -16.85
CA ILE A 411 -12.71 -24.18 -16.28
C ILE A 411 -12.33 -23.80 -14.86
N ASP A 412 -12.90 -24.50 -13.88
CA ASP A 412 -12.51 -24.32 -12.48
C ASP A 412 -11.16 -24.99 -12.24
N LYS A 413 -10.21 -24.21 -11.71
CA LYS A 413 -8.86 -24.70 -11.43
C LYS A 413 -8.85 -25.71 -10.30
N LYS A 414 -9.74 -25.59 -9.30
CA LYS A 414 -9.81 -26.54 -8.17
C LYS A 414 -10.32 -27.90 -8.62
N SER A 415 -11.42 -27.94 -9.36
CA SER A 415 -11.99 -29.22 -9.83
C SER A 415 -11.39 -29.71 -11.15
N LYS A 416 -10.56 -28.90 -11.83
CA LYS A 416 -10.02 -29.16 -13.19
C LYS A 416 -11.10 -29.55 -14.21
N GLY A 417 -12.32 -29.07 -13.99
CA GLY A 417 -13.51 -29.43 -14.76
C GLY A 417 -14.26 -28.18 -15.22
N GLU A 418 -15.09 -28.33 -16.24
CA GLU A 418 -15.99 -27.27 -16.65
C GLU A 418 -17.08 -27.07 -15.59
N LYS A 419 -17.29 -25.82 -15.19
CA LYS A 419 -18.37 -25.39 -14.33
C LYS A 419 -19.24 -24.39 -15.05
N SER A 420 -20.52 -24.36 -14.66
CA SER A 420 -21.49 -23.37 -15.09
C SER A 420 -22.14 -22.78 -13.84
N GLU A 421 -22.20 -21.45 -13.76
CA GLU A 421 -22.75 -20.74 -12.60
C GLU A 421 -23.43 -19.43 -13.00
N SER A 422 -24.20 -18.83 -12.07
CA SER A 422 -24.73 -17.48 -12.28
C SER A 422 -23.59 -16.47 -12.31
N PHE A 423 -23.61 -15.55 -13.26
CA PHE A 423 -22.62 -14.51 -13.35
C PHE A 423 -22.80 -13.44 -12.28
N LYS A 424 -21.81 -13.30 -11.39
CA LYS A 424 -21.78 -12.28 -10.33
C LYS A 424 -20.59 -11.35 -10.53
N ALA A 425 -20.82 -10.20 -11.17
CA ALA A 425 -19.78 -9.21 -11.44
C ALA A 425 -19.43 -8.36 -10.20
N THR A 426 -18.14 -8.03 -10.03
CA THR A 426 -17.69 -7.00 -9.07
C THR A 426 -18.35 -5.65 -9.37
N PRO A 427 -18.43 -4.74 -8.38
CA PRO A 427 -18.91 -3.37 -8.63
C PRO A 427 -18.12 -2.65 -9.73
N ASP A 428 -16.81 -2.87 -9.78
CA ASP A 428 -15.92 -2.30 -10.79
C ASP A 428 -16.26 -2.82 -12.20
N LEU A 429 -16.35 -4.14 -12.39
CA LEU A 429 -16.71 -4.74 -13.68
C LEU A 429 -18.13 -4.34 -14.11
N LYS A 430 -19.09 -4.34 -13.19
CA LYS A 430 -20.46 -3.86 -13.47
C LYS A 430 -20.46 -2.43 -13.99
N LYS A 431 -19.63 -1.54 -13.40
CA LYS A 431 -19.50 -0.15 -13.84
C LYS A 431 -18.87 -0.04 -15.24
N ILE A 432 -17.96 -0.93 -15.61
CA ILE A 432 -17.40 -1.01 -16.97
C ILE A 432 -18.50 -1.43 -17.96
N ILE A 433 -19.21 -2.54 -17.69
CA ILE A 433 -20.22 -3.13 -18.58
C ILE A 433 -21.39 -2.16 -18.84
N THR A 434 -21.82 -1.43 -17.81
CA THR A 434 -22.96 -0.52 -17.89
C THR A 434 -22.59 0.92 -18.26
N GLY A 435 -21.29 1.23 -18.34
CA GLY A 435 -20.78 2.58 -18.61
C GLY A 435 -20.49 2.83 -20.09
N LYS A 436 -20.16 4.08 -20.45
CA LYS A 436 -19.79 4.41 -21.85
C LYS A 436 -18.47 3.75 -22.29
N LEU A 437 -17.63 3.36 -21.33
CA LEU A 437 -16.37 2.65 -21.58
C LEU A 437 -16.61 1.36 -22.36
N TRP A 438 -17.76 0.71 -22.14
CA TRP A 438 -18.16 -0.49 -22.86
C TRP A 438 -18.15 -0.33 -24.38
N SER A 439 -18.65 0.81 -24.87
CA SER A 439 -18.65 1.12 -26.31
C SER A 439 -17.24 1.28 -26.86
N GLU A 440 -16.33 1.91 -26.11
CA GLU A 440 -14.93 2.06 -26.52
C GLU A 440 -14.19 0.71 -26.52
N LEU A 441 -14.46 -0.16 -25.54
CA LEU A 441 -13.93 -1.52 -25.50
C LEU A 441 -14.43 -2.36 -26.68
N THR A 442 -15.71 -2.19 -27.05
CA THR A 442 -16.30 -2.86 -28.23
C THR A 442 -15.61 -2.40 -29.51
N ALA A 443 -15.45 -1.10 -29.67
CA ALA A 443 -14.70 -0.52 -30.79
C ALA A 443 -13.24 -1.00 -30.84
N PHE A 444 -12.58 -1.15 -29.70
CA PHE A 444 -11.23 -1.71 -29.61
C PHE A 444 -11.20 -3.18 -30.04
N ALA A 445 -12.13 -4.00 -29.56
CA ALA A 445 -12.23 -5.42 -29.92
C ALA A 445 -12.49 -5.64 -31.42
N ASP A 446 -13.42 -4.89 -32.00
CA ASP A 446 -13.73 -4.94 -33.44
C ASP A 446 -12.52 -4.50 -34.28
N TYR A 447 -11.80 -3.48 -33.81
CA TYR A 447 -10.56 -3.05 -34.45
C TYR A 447 -9.49 -4.15 -34.45
N LEU A 448 -9.30 -4.89 -33.34
CA LEU A 448 -8.36 -6.03 -33.31
C LEU A 448 -8.77 -7.10 -34.32
N LYS A 449 -10.06 -7.45 -34.37
CA LYS A 449 -10.63 -8.42 -35.32
C LYS A 449 -10.40 -8.03 -36.78
N GLU A 450 -10.51 -6.75 -37.11
CA GLU A 450 -10.37 -6.29 -38.49
C GLU A 450 -8.90 -6.02 -38.87
N GLY A 451 -8.17 -5.32 -38.02
CA GLY A 451 -6.81 -4.84 -38.29
C GLY A 451 -5.74 -5.93 -38.21
N LEU A 452 -5.89 -6.89 -37.29
CA LEU A 452 -4.91 -7.95 -37.06
C LEU A 452 -5.19 -9.23 -37.86
N LYS A 453 -6.32 -9.33 -38.57
CA LYS A 453 -6.59 -10.44 -39.50
C LYS A 453 -5.43 -10.61 -40.47
N SER A 454 -4.82 -11.79 -40.51
CA SER A 454 -3.95 -12.18 -41.61
C SER A 454 -4.79 -12.15 -42.88
N LYS A 455 -4.41 -11.31 -43.85
CA LYS A 455 -4.84 -11.58 -45.23
C LYS A 455 -4.08 -12.83 -45.61
N GLU A 456 -4.75 -13.99 -45.52
CA GLU A 456 -4.32 -15.16 -46.28
C GLU A 456 -4.20 -14.68 -47.73
N LYS A 457 -2.97 -14.71 -48.25
CA LYS A 457 -2.67 -14.44 -49.65
C LYS A 457 -2.39 -15.75 -50.33
#